data_AF-A0A0S9QF54-F1
#
_entry.id   AF-A0A0S9QF54-F1
#
_cell.length_a   1.000
_cell.length_b   1.000
_cell.length_c   1.000
_cell.angle_alpha   90.00
_cell.angle_beta   90.00
_cell.angle_gamma   90.00
#
_symmetry.space_group_name_H-M   'P 1'
#
loop_
_entity.id
_entity.type
_entity.pdbx_description
1 polymer ?
#
loop_
_entity_poly.entity_id
_entity_poly.type
_entity_poly.pdbx_seq_one_letter_code
_entity_poly.pdbx_strand_id
1 'polypeptide(L)'
;MADTVAVLEQARAAYRSGDWETAREAFEGARRDAAATGADLRALASCEWWLGRQNACLGRLESAFRVLSDEGDAMGAAEAALVVALVRLIRAEITVGTAWARRARRILAELPDGRGHAYEVYLTASMDLDGTGALWPAESVSRMRELADALRRPAVSALSAVVAGMHAIRAGRTAEGFAQLDEAMLCVVSDELEPEWAGDVLCTTIHVCHELADFRRMADWTRATEAWCAARGAHVLYAGVCRVHRLELQSASGDWDAAEAALERACEDLGSDHPWIAGEGWNQLGEIRRLRGDAAGAREAYRRASEAGIDPVPGEALLVLADGDTERAAAMIAAALEQRDRMGRARLLRPGIEIALADGRPREAERLLDELEDDARTFGSDGFQAWAAHGRGMVLIQAGDAAGAVGRLHAALDLFRRLGQPWEQANVLCWLATAHELRGEPALAAQLREQAGAIFERLGAPPVVVRSAAAEDGGPLTAREREIVELVAQGRANRQIADELFISEKTVSRHLANIYVKLDVGSRTAAAAWWREHAGRLVR
;
A
#
# COMPACT_ATOMS: atom_id res chain seq x y z
N MET A 1 -32.97 42.22 7.66
CA MET A 1 -33.47 41.49 6.47
C MET A 1 -32.75 41.88 5.19
N ALA A 2 -32.77 43.14 4.72
CA ALA A 2 -32.06 43.54 3.48
C ALA A 2 -30.54 43.31 3.55
N ASP A 3 -29.92 43.54 4.71
CA ASP A 3 -28.49 43.32 4.96
C ASP A 3 -28.13 41.81 4.97
N THR A 4 -28.99 40.99 5.58
CA THR A 4 -28.78 39.54 5.73
C THR A 4 -28.88 38.76 4.40
N VAL A 5 -29.76 39.19 3.48
CA VAL A 5 -29.86 38.60 2.13
C VAL A 5 -28.60 38.89 1.33
N ALA A 6 -28.10 40.13 1.37
CA ALA A 6 -26.86 40.50 0.70
C ALA A 6 -25.65 39.71 1.25
N VAL A 7 -25.59 39.49 2.57
CA VAL A 7 -24.57 38.65 3.21
C VAL A 7 -24.62 37.21 2.72
N LEU A 8 -25.81 36.61 2.57
CA LEU A 8 -25.95 35.25 2.03
C LEU A 8 -25.58 35.16 0.54
N GLU A 9 -25.92 36.17 -0.27
CA GLU A 9 -25.51 36.22 -1.67
C GLU A 9 -23.99 36.34 -1.80
N GLN A 10 -23.35 37.15 -0.95
CA GLN A 10 -21.91 37.25 -0.86
C GLN A 10 -21.28 35.93 -0.39
N ALA A 11 -21.85 35.26 0.61
CA ALA A 11 -21.39 33.95 1.08
C ALA A 11 -21.42 32.92 -0.05
N ARG A 12 -22.53 32.85 -0.80
CA ARG A 12 -22.68 31.95 -1.94
C ARG A 12 -21.73 32.29 -3.09
N ALA A 13 -21.44 33.58 -3.31
CA ALA A 13 -20.46 34.00 -4.30
C ALA A 13 -19.04 33.60 -3.91
N ALA A 14 -18.64 33.84 -2.65
CA ALA A 14 -17.36 33.41 -2.11
C ALA A 14 -17.19 31.89 -2.15
N TYR A 15 -18.26 31.14 -1.84
CA TYR A 15 -18.28 29.69 -1.96
C TYR A 15 -18.02 29.23 -3.40
N ARG A 16 -18.70 29.83 -4.39
CA ARG A 16 -18.49 29.51 -5.81
C ARG A 16 -17.10 29.88 -6.32
N SER A 17 -16.45 30.89 -5.75
CA SER A 17 -15.09 31.29 -6.12
C SER A 17 -14.00 30.51 -5.37
N GLY A 18 -14.37 29.59 -4.47
CA GLY A 18 -13.42 28.84 -3.66
C GLY A 18 -12.76 29.64 -2.53
N ASP A 19 -13.32 30.79 -2.14
CA ASP A 19 -12.86 31.54 -0.97
C ASP A 19 -13.55 31.01 0.29
N TRP A 20 -13.06 29.87 0.77
CA TRP A 20 -13.73 29.07 1.81
C TRP A 20 -13.84 29.78 3.14
N GLU A 21 -12.82 30.55 3.56
CA GLU A 21 -12.82 31.23 4.86
C GLU A 21 -13.83 32.38 4.85
N THR A 22 -13.84 33.22 3.80
CA THR A 22 -14.82 34.29 3.64
C THR A 22 -16.25 33.73 3.53
N ALA A 23 -16.44 32.67 2.74
CA ALA A 23 -17.74 32.01 2.61
C ALA A 23 -18.23 31.48 3.96
N ARG A 24 -17.35 30.80 4.72
CA ARG A 24 -17.65 30.25 6.03
C ARG A 24 -18.06 31.34 7.02
N GLU A 25 -17.30 32.44 7.12
CA GLU A 25 -17.60 33.53 8.03
C GLU A 25 -18.97 34.16 7.74
N ALA A 26 -19.28 34.37 6.46
CA ALA A 26 -20.55 34.95 6.03
C ALA A 26 -21.73 34.00 6.28
N PHE A 27 -21.60 32.70 5.96
CA PHE A 27 -22.63 31.70 6.27
C PHE A 27 -22.84 31.54 7.79
N GLU A 28 -21.76 31.53 8.58
CA GLU A 28 -21.84 31.41 10.03
C GLU A 28 -22.52 32.63 10.68
N GLY A 29 -22.27 33.83 10.14
CA GLY A 29 -23.00 35.05 10.51
C GLY A 29 -24.49 34.94 10.24
N ALA A 30 -24.87 34.61 9.01
CA ALA A 30 -26.27 34.45 8.61
C ALA A 30 -27.01 33.34 9.40
N ARG A 31 -26.29 32.28 9.81
CA ARG A 31 -26.82 31.21 10.66
C ARG A 31 -27.19 31.70 12.06
N ARG A 32 -26.37 32.56 12.68
CA ARG A 32 -26.66 33.12 14.01
C ARG A 32 -27.92 33.98 14.01
N ASP A 33 -28.20 34.62 12.89
CA ASP A 33 -29.39 35.44 12.67
C ASP A 33 -30.62 34.60 12.23
N ALA A 34 -30.53 33.27 12.26
CA ALA A 34 -31.56 32.32 11.83
C ALA A 34 -32.09 32.54 10.40
N ALA A 35 -31.25 33.10 9.51
CA ALA A 35 -31.61 33.42 8.14
C ALA A 35 -31.06 32.41 7.10
N ALA A 36 -30.16 31.51 7.51
CA ALA A 36 -29.56 30.50 6.62
C ALA A 36 -30.51 29.33 6.37
N THR A 37 -30.67 28.97 5.10
CA THR A 37 -31.46 27.79 4.67
C THR A 37 -30.70 26.49 4.92
N GLY A 38 -31.39 25.35 4.83
CA GLY A 38 -30.75 24.04 4.86
C GLY A 38 -29.65 23.87 3.80
N ALA A 39 -29.84 24.43 2.61
CA ALA A 39 -28.84 24.43 1.53
C ALA A 39 -27.60 25.29 1.87
N ASP A 40 -27.80 26.44 2.52
CA ASP A 40 -26.69 27.29 2.98
C ASP A 40 -25.87 26.58 4.07
N LEU A 41 -26.52 25.80 4.95
CA LEU A 41 -25.83 25.00 5.96
C LEU A 41 -25.01 23.86 5.35
N ARG A 42 -25.45 23.26 4.24
CA ARG A 42 -24.64 22.31 3.47
C ARG A 42 -23.42 22.98 2.85
N ALA A 43 -23.60 24.15 2.22
CA ALA A 43 -22.47 24.91 1.66
C ALA A 43 -21.45 25.28 2.76
N LEU A 44 -21.92 25.71 3.93
CA LEU A 44 -21.07 25.94 5.10
C LEU A 44 -20.33 24.68 5.54
N ALA A 45 -21.00 23.52 5.57
CA ALA A 45 -20.34 22.25 5.90
C ALA A 45 -19.20 21.93 4.93
N SER A 46 -19.40 22.12 3.62
CA SER A 46 -18.35 21.94 2.62
C SER A 46 -17.21 22.96 2.79
N CYS A 47 -17.47 24.20 3.22
CA CYS A 47 -16.39 25.12 3.61
C CYS A 47 -15.56 24.57 4.77
N GLU A 48 -16.21 24.07 5.82
CA GLU A 48 -15.52 23.46 6.98
C GLU A 48 -14.69 22.24 6.54
N TRP A 49 -15.19 21.44 5.59
CA TRP A 49 -14.43 20.35 4.96
C TRP A 49 -13.17 20.86 4.24
N TRP A 50 -13.30 21.85 3.35
CA TRP A 50 -12.13 22.40 2.65
C TRP A 50 -11.08 23.00 3.60
N LEU A 51 -11.52 23.58 4.71
CA LEU A 51 -10.67 24.18 5.75
C LEU A 51 -10.10 23.17 6.75
N GLY A 52 -10.38 21.87 6.60
CA GLY A 52 -9.83 20.84 7.48
C GLY A 52 -10.60 20.61 8.79
N ARG A 53 -11.75 21.26 8.98
CA ARG A 53 -12.49 21.31 10.25
C ARG A 53 -13.58 20.24 10.29
N GLN A 54 -13.20 18.96 10.33
CA GLN A 54 -14.14 17.84 10.23
C GLN A 54 -15.24 17.82 11.29
N ASN A 55 -14.90 18.04 12.57
CA ASN A 55 -15.90 18.02 13.64
C ASN A 55 -16.94 19.13 13.44
N ALA A 56 -16.51 20.30 12.93
CA ALA A 56 -17.41 21.36 12.54
C ALA A 56 -18.27 20.93 11.33
N CYS A 57 -17.65 20.38 10.28
CA CYS A 57 -18.36 19.85 9.10
C CYS A 57 -19.49 18.87 9.48
N LEU A 58 -19.19 17.85 10.29
CA LEU A 58 -20.19 16.90 10.80
C LEU A 58 -21.35 17.62 11.53
N GLY A 59 -21.02 18.52 12.46
CA GLY A 59 -22.03 19.30 13.18
C GLY A 59 -22.89 20.16 12.24
N ARG A 60 -22.31 20.71 11.17
CA ARG A 60 -23.05 21.49 10.16
C ARG A 60 -23.95 20.61 9.31
N LEU A 61 -23.50 19.44 8.88
CA LEU A 61 -24.31 18.48 8.13
C LEU A 61 -25.51 17.98 8.95
N GLU A 62 -25.33 17.70 10.25
CA GLU A 62 -26.44 17.31 11.14
C GLU A 62 -27.44 18.45 11.38
N SER A 63 -26.96 19.69 11.44
CA SER A 63 -27.82 20.87 11.44
C SER A 63 -28.57 21.03 10.11
N ALA A 64 -27.90 20.86 8.98
CA ALA A 64 -28.50 20.94 7.66
C ALA A 64 -29.60 19.87 7.50
N PHE A 65 -29.35 18.64 7.92
CA PHE A 65 -30.34 17.56 7.93
C PHE A 65 -31.64 17.97 8.65
N ARG A 66 -31.51 18.56 9.85
CA ARG A 66 -32.66 19.01 10.64
C ARG A 66 -33.43 20.12 9.95
N VAL A 67 -32.73 21.17 9.49
CA VAL A 67 -33.37 22.32 8.83
C VAL A 67 -34.03 21.91 7.52
N LEU A 68 -33.38 21.08 6.69
CA LEU A 68 -33.99 20.56 5.45
C LEU A 68 -35.24 19.71 5.74
N SER A 69 -35.23 18.94 6.83
CA SER A 69 -36.41 18.18 7.26
C SER A 69 -37.56 19.11 7.67
N ASP A 70 -37.27 20.18 8.41
CA ASP A 70 -38.25 21.19 8.84
C ASP A 70 -38.79 22.02 7.66
N GLU A 71 -37.95 22.29 6.65
CA GLU A 71 -38.31 22.95 5.39
C GLU A 71 -39.15 22.05 4.45
N GLY A 72 -39.23 20.75 4.75
CA GLY A 72 -39.92 19.76 3.91
C GLY A 72 -39.12 19.28 2.69
N ASP A 73 -37.83 19.62 2.59
CA ASP A 73 -36.93 19.10 1.57
C ASP A 73 -36.40 17.72 1.96
N ALA A 74 -37.24 16.70 1.79
CA ALA A 74 -36.91 15.32 2.14
C ALA A 74 -35.71 14.77 1.35
N MET A 75 -35.55 15.16 0.08
CA MET A 75 -34.41 14.72 -0.74
C MET A 75 -33.12 15.35 -0.25
N GLY A 76 -33.11 16.68 -0.01
CA GLY A 76 -31.95 17.37 0.54
C GLY A 76 -31.55 16.84 1.92
N ALA A 77 -32.53 16.53 2.78
CA ALA A 77 -32.29 15.91 4.08
C ALA A 77 -31.66 14.51 3.93
N ALA A 78 -32.17 13.66 3.05
CA ALA A 78 -31.59 12.35 2.80
C ALA A 78 -30.14 12.43 2.30
N GLU A 79 -29.85 13.34 1.37
CA GLU A 79 -28.50 13.58 0.88
C GLU A 79 -27.56 14.06 2.00
N ALA A 80 -27.99 15.01 2.85
CA ALA A 80 -27.19 15.45 4.00
C ALA A 80 -26.90 14.29 4.96
N ALA A 81 -27.89 13.43 5.23
CA ALA A 81 -27.71 12.23 6.05
C ALA A 81 -26.70 11.24 5.46
N LEU A 82 -26.64 11.08 4.13
CA LEU A 82 -25.66 10.22 3.46
C LEU A 82 -24.24 10.77 3.55
N VAL A 83 -24.07 12.09 3.47
CA VAL A 83 -22.74 12.71 3.69
C VAL A 83 -22.31 12.54 5.15
N VAL A 84 -23.22 12.69 6.13
CA VAL A 84 -22.91 12.36 7.54
C VAL A 84 -22.49 10.89 7.68
N ALA A 85 -23.19 9.98 7.01
CA ALA A 85 -22.85 8.57 7.02
C ALA A 85 -21.44 8.33 6.48
N LEU A 86 -21.13 8.85 5.29
CA LEU A 86 -19.82 8.75 4.65
C LEU A 86 -18.69 9.24 5.57
N VAL A 87 -18.81 10.46 6.11
CA VAL A 87 -17.75 11.05 6.95
C VAL A 87 -17.54 10.26 8.24
N ARG A 88 -18.61 9.73 8.85
CA ARG A 88 -18.50 8.88 10.05
C ARG A 88 -17.89 7.52 9.74
N LEU A 89 -18.22 6.92 8.60
CA LEU A 89 -17.67 5.63 8.17
C LEU A 89 -16.17 5.73 7.89
N ILE A 90 -15.72 6.80 7.24
CA ILE A 90 -14.29 7.08 7.01
C ILE A 90 -13.51 7.24 8.34
N ARG A 91 -14.18 7.70 9.40
CA ARG A 91 -13.62 7.79 10.77
C ARG A 91 -13.70 6.48 11.57
N ALA A 92 -14.08 5.38 10.94
CA ALA A 92 -14.32 4.08 11.56
C ALA A 92 -15.44 4.09 12.64
N GLU A 93 -16.34 5.09 12.62
CA GLU A 93 -17.51 5.15 13.50
C GLU A 93 -18.67 4.29 12.92
N ILE A 94 -18.38 3.01 12.68
CA ILE A 94 -19.20 2.10 11.84
C ILE A 94 -20.67 2.08 12.25
N THR A 95 -20.96 1.84 13.54
CA THR A 95 -22.34 1.72 14.03
C THR A 95 -23.17 2.98 13.78
N VAL A 96 -22.58 4.16 14.02
CA VAL A 96 -23.30 5.44 13.88
C VAL A 96 -23.42 5.81 12.40
N GLY A 97 -22.36 5.60 11.61
CA GLY A 97 -22.37 5.80 10.16
C GLY A 97 -23.45 4.96 9.46
N THR A 98 -23.50 3.66 9.74
CA THR A 98 -24.52 2.75 9.19
C THR A 98 -25.93 3.15 9.62
N ALA A 99 -26.12 3.64 10.84
CA ALA A 99 -27.42 4.13 11.30
C ALA A 99 -27.90 5.35 10.51
N TRP A 100 -27.00 6.29 10.16
CA TRP A 100 -27.31 7.43 9.31
C TRP A 100 -27.66 7.00 7.87
N ALA A 101 -26.89 6.06 7.29
CA ALA A 101 -27.20 5.51 5.97
C ALA A 101 -28.60 4.87 5.93
N ARG A 102 -28.95 4.04 6.93
CA ARG A 102 -30.28 3.44 7.05
C ARG A 102 -31.39 4.47 7.24
N ARG A 103 -31.12 5.56 7.95
CA ARG A 103 -32.07 6.68 8.08
C ARG A 103 -32.32 7.35 6.73
N ALA A 104 -31.28 7.61 5.94
CA ALA A 104 -31.42 8.17 4.60
C ALA A 104 -32.19 7.23 3.67
N ARG A 105 -31.85 5.93 3.65
CA ARG A 105 -32.55 4.88 2.89
C ARG A 105 -34.07 4.89 3.15
N ARG A 106 -34.49 5.01 4.41
CA ARG A 106 -35.91 5.10 4.79
C ARG A 106 -36.60 6.35 4.26
N ILE A 107 -35.91 7.49 4.21
CA ILE A 107 -36.46 8.73 3.64
C ILE A 107 -36.61 8.58 2.12
N LEU A 108 -35.60 8.03 1.46
CA LEU A 108 -35.55 7.86 0.00
C LEU A 108 -36.57 6.85 -0.52
N ALA A 109 -36.98 5.86 0.27
CA ALA A 109 -37.95 4.83 -0.13
C ALA A 109 -39.31 5.39 -0.55
N GLU A 110 -39.69 6.57 -0.04
CA GLU A 110 -40.97 7.23 -0.33
C GLU A 110 -40.85 8.31 -1.42
N LEU A 111 -39.66 8.50 -1.99
CA LEU A 111 -39.36 9.57 -2.95
C LEU A 111 -39.10 8.99 -4.35
N PRO A 112 -39.42 9.76 -5.42
CA PRO A 112 -38.98 9.40 -6.76
C PRO A 112 -37.45 9.43 -6.86
N ASP A 113 -36.91 8.67 -7.80
CA ASP A 113 -35.48 8.59 -8.08
C ASP A 113 -34.84 9.98 -8.17
N GLY A 114 -33.81 10.17 -7.36
CA GLY A 114 -33.01 11.39 -7.32
C GLY A 114 -31.56 11.09 -7.00
N ARG A 115 -30.77 12.16 -6.86
CA ARG A 115 -29.34 12.04 -6.59
C ARG A 115 -29.05 11.36 -5.25
N GLY A 116 -29.91 11.52 -4.24
CA GLY A 116 -29.83 10.79 -2.97
C GLY A 116 -29.87 9.26 -3.14
N HIS A 117 -30.63 8.71 -4.09
CA HIS A 117 -30.62 7.27 -4.39
C HIS A 117 -29.29 6.80 -4.96
N ALA A 118 -28.65 7.62 -5.81
CA ALA A 118 -27.33 7.28 -6.35
C ALA A 118 -26.25 7.26 -5.25
N TYR A 119 -26.29 8.25 -4.35
CA TYR A 119 -25.40 8.29 -3.18
C TYR A 119 -25.61 7.09 -2.24
N GLU A 120 -26.86 6.67 -2.03
CA GLU A 120 -27.20 5.53 -1.18
C GLU A 120 -26.73 4.19 -1.77
N VAL A 121 -26.98 3.97 -3.07
CA VAL A 121 -26.54 2.77 -3.78
C VAL A 121 -25.01 2.71 -3.83
N TYR A 122 -24.35 3.84 -4.13
CA TYR A 122 -22.90 3.93 -4.12
C TYR A 122 -22.31 3.55 -2.76
N LEU A 123 -22.80 4.19 -1.68
CA LEU A 123 -22.28 3.96 -0.31
C LEU A 123 -22.51 2.51 0.16
N THR A 124 -23.64 1.91 -0.20
CA THR A 124 -23.95 0.50 0.12
C THR A 124 -23.11 -0.46 -0.74
N ALA A 125 -22.73 -0.08 -1.96
CA ALA A 125 -21.87 -0.90 -2.82
C ALA A 125 -20.40 -0.83 -2.39
N SER A 126 -19.94 0.32 -1.89
CA SER A 126 -18.55 0.54 -1.49
C SER A 126 -18.24 0.09 -0.06
N MET A 127 -19.26 -0.03 0.79
CA MET A 127 -19.13 -0.43 2.19
C MET A 127 -20.10 -1.56 2.53
N ASP A 128 -19.64 -2.56 3.28
CA ASP A 128 -20.49 -3.67 3.71
C ASP A 128 -21.44 -3.28 4.87
N LEU A 129 -22.39 -2.37 4.58
CA LEU A 129 -23.34 -1.83 5.55
C LEU A 129 -24.34 -2.87 6.06
N ASP A 130 -24.53 -3.94 5.30
CA ASP A 130 -25.51 -4.98 5.55
C ASP A 130 -24.85 -6.30 6.05
N GLY A 131 -23.52 -6.34 6.18
CA GLY A 131 -22.79 -7.49 6.76
C GLY A 131 -22.74 -8.73 5.84
N THR A 132 -22.88 -8.50 4.53
CA THR A 132 -22.89 -9.53 3.49
C THR A 132 -21.49 -9.94 3.03
N GLY A 133 -20.47 -9.13 3.32
CA GLY A 133 -19.11 -9.24 2.81
C GLY A 133 -18.96 -8.92 1.32
N ALA A 134 -20.05 -8.60 0.60
CA ALA A 134 -20.03 -8.38 -0.84
C ALA A 134 -19.86 -6.89 -1.17
N LEU A 135 -18.71 -6.54 -1.76
CA LEU A 135 -18.46 -5.19 -2.28
C LEU A 135 -18.66 -5.15 -3.79
N TRP A 136 -19.22 -4.05 -4.28
CA TRP A 136 -19.46 -3.76 -5.70
C TRP A 136 -20.28 -4.85 -6.44
N PRO A 137 -21.47 -5.22 -5.92
CA PRO A 137 -22.28 -6.27 -6.52
C PRO A 137 -22.88 -5.83 -7.88
N ALA A 138 -23.22 -6.82 -8.72
CA ALA A 138 -23.73 -6.57 -10.08
C ALA A 138 -25.09 -5.84 -10.09
N GLU A 139 -25.87 -6.02 -9.03
CA GLU A 139 -27.14 -5.34 -8.77
C GLU A 139 -26.90 -3.83 -8.62
N SER A 140 -25.87 -3.41 -7.88
CA SER A 140 -25.50 -2.01 -7.73
C SER A 140 -25.03 -1.40 -9.05
N VAL A 141 -24.29 -2.16 -9.89
CA VAL A 141 -23.90 -1.72 -11.23
C VAL A 141 -25.14 -1.44 -12.09
N SER A 142 -26.11 -2.34 -12.06
CA SER A 142 -27.34 -2.21 -12.84
C SER A 142 -28.16 -1.01 -12.38
N ARG A 143 -28.36 -0.87 -11.06
CA ARG A 143 -29.12 0.23 -10.47
C ARG A 143 -28.47 1.59 -10.68
N MET A 144 -27.14 1.70 -10.56
CA MET A 144 -26.43 2.96 -10.81
C MET A 144 -26.54 3.38 -12.28
N ARG A 145 -26.51 2.44 -13.22
CA ARG A 145 -26.69 2.73 -14.65
C ARG A 145 -28.08 3.30 -14.93
N GLU A 146 -29.13 2.69 -14.38
CA GLU A 146 -30.50 3.21 -14.50
C GLU A 146 -30.62 4.65 -13.97
N LEU A 147 -30.03 4.92 -12.80
CA LEU A 147 -30.02 6.25 -12.20
C LEU A 147 -29.22 7.26 -13.04
N ALA A 148 -28.07 6.87 -13.59
CA ALA A 148 -27.26 7.72 -14.45
C ALA A 148 -28.01 8.10 -15.74
N ASP A 149 -28.66 7.14 -16.40
CA ASP A 149 -29.43 7.35 -17.62
C ASP A 149 -30.66 8.24 -17.40
N ALA A 150 -31.35 8.03 -16.27
CA ALA A 150 -32.55 8.78 -15.91
C ALA A 150 -32.24 10.22 -15.48
N LEU A 151 -31.22 10.41 -14.63
CA LEU A 151 -30.93 11.70 -14.01
C LEU A 151 -30.00 12.59 -14.85
N ARG A 152 -29.13 12.00 -15.68
CA ARG A 152 -28.16 12.69 -16.55
C ARG A 152 -27.37 13.77 -15.82
N ARG A 153 -26.88 13.45 -14.63
CA ARG A 153 -26.04 14.32 -13.81
C ARG A 153 -24.59 13.83 -13.83
N PRO A 154 -23.59 14.72 -13.97
CA PRO A 154 -22.18 14.33 -13.91
C PRO A 154 -21.82 13.56 -12.64
N ALA A 155 -22.19 14.07 -11.45
CA ALA A 155 -21.93 13.39 -10.17
C ALA A 155 -22.50 11.95 -10.12
N VAL A 156 -23.70 11.72 -10.65
CA VAL A 156 -24.31 10.37 -10.68
C VAL A 156 -23.58 9.47 -11.67
N SER A 157 -23.19 10.02 -12.82
CA SER A 157 -22.44 9.29 -13.85
C SER A 157 -21.06 8.87 -13.33
N ALA A 158 -20.37 9.77 -12.61
CA ALA A 158 -19.08 9.49 -11.98
C ALA A 158 -19.18 8.35 -10.95
N LEU A 159 -20.14 8.41 -10.02
CA LEU A 159 -20.33 7.33 -9.04
C LEU A 159 -20.74 6.01 -9.70
N SER A 160 -21.55 6.08 -10.76
CA SER A 160 -21.91 4.89 -11.56
C SER A 160 -20.68 4.27 -12.22
N ALA A 161 -19.79 5.10 -12.75
CA ALA A 161 -18.54 4.66 -13.36
C ALA A 161 -17.61 4.01 -12.31
N VAL A 162 -17.53 4.55 -11.09
CA VAL A 162 -16.78 3.89 -10.00
C VAL A 162 -17.35 2.51 -9.68
N VAL A 163 -18.67 2.39 -9.48
CA VAL A 163 -19.29 1.09 -9.15
C VAL A 163 -19.08 0.07 -10.27
N ALA A 164 -19.28 0.47 -11.52
CA ALA A 164 -19.02 -0.38 -12.67
C ALA A 164 -17.52 -0.75 -12.79
N GLY A 165 -16.64 0.22 -12.55
CA GLY A 165 -15.19 0.05 -12.65
C GLY A 165 -14.63 -0.92 -11.63
N MET A 166 -14.99 -0.75 -10.36
CA MET A 166 -14.57 -1.64 -9.28
C MET A 166 -15.13 -3.05 -9.44
N HIS A 167 -16.38 -3.19 -9.91
CA HIS A 167 -16.95 -4.49 -10.25
C HIS A 167 -16.18 -5.18 -11.38
N ALA A 168 -15.86 -4.45 -12.46
CA ALA A 168 -15.12 -4.98 -13.59
C ALA A 168 -13.69 -5.41 -13.19
N ILE A 169 -12.97 -4.60 -12.41
CA ILE A 169 -11.63 -4.94 -11.89
C ILE A 169 -11.68 -6.22 -11.05
N ARG A 170 -12.60 -6.31 -10.08
CA ARG A 170 -12.74 -7.52 -9.24
C ARG A 170 -13.08 -8.78 -10.05
N ALA A 171 -13.69 -8.61 -11.22
CA ALA A 171 -13.98 -9.69 -12.16
C ALA A 171 -12.85 -9.95 -13.19
N GLY A 172 -11.66 -9.35 -13.03
CA GLY A 172 -10.52 -9.50 -13.93
C GLY A 172 -10.59 -8.69 -15.23
N ARG A 173 -11.60 -7.83 -15.40
CA ARG A 173 -11.72 -6.93 -16.57
C ARG A 173 -11.08 -5.57 -16.26
N THR A 174 -9.80 -5.61 -15.90
CA THR A 174 -9.07 -4.45 -15.36
C THR A 174 -9.01 -3.25 -16.31
N ALA A 175 -8.80 -3.47 -17.60
CA ALA A 175 -8.74 -2.38 -18.59
C ALA A 175 -10.10 -1.67 -18.74
N GLU A 176 -11.20 -2.42 -18.76
CA GLU A 176 -12.56 -1.86 -18.75
C GLU A 176 -12.78 -1.06 -17.46
N GLY A 177 -12.40 -1.63 -16.32
CA GLY A 177 -12.67 -1.00 -15.04
C GLY A 177 -11.87 0.29 -14.82
N PHE A 178 -10.58 0.32 -15.19
CA PHE A 178 -9.80 1.56 -15.12
C PHE A 178 -10.30 2.63 -16.09
N ALA A 179 -10.81 2.27 -17.27
CA ALA A 179 -11.42 3.26 -18.16
C ALA A 179 -12.62 3.94 -17.50
N GLN A 180 -13.44 3.20 -16.72
CA GLN A 180 -14.54 3.80 -15.95
C GLN A 180 -14.04 4.69 -14.80
N LEU A 181 -13.00 4.24 -14.07
CA LEU A 181 -12.42 5.03 -12.98
C LEU A 181 -11.78 6.32 -13.48
N ASP A 182 -11.12 6.30 -14.64
CA ASP A 182 -10.54 7.48 -15.25
C ASP A 182 -11.61 8.53 -15.59
N GLU A 183 -12.76 8.11 -16.15
CA GLU A 183 -13.89 9.00 -16.42
C GLU A 183 -14.45 9.59 -15.11
N ALA A 184 -14.56 8.79 -14.04
CA ALA A 184 -14.97 9.31 -12.74
C ALA A 184 -13.98 10.35 -12.17
N MET A 185 -12.67 10.11 -12.34
CA MET A 185 -11.61 11.02 -11.93
C MET A 185 -11.60 12.33 -12.73
N LEU A 186 -12.02 12.32 -14.00
CA LEU A 186 -12.21 13.56 -14.76
C LEU A 186 -13.27 14.46 -14.12
N CYS A 187 -14.37 13.89 -13.63
CA CYS A 187 -15.39 14.64 -12.91
C CYS A 187 -14.83 15.24 -11.60
N VAL A 188 -13.94 14.52 -10.90
CA VAL A 188 -13.27 15.02 -9.68
C VAL A 188 -12.48 16.29 -9.99
N VAL A 189 -11.56 16.23 -10.96
CA VAL A 189 -10.66 17.35 -11.27
C VAL A 189 -11.35 18.49 -12.04
N SER A 190 -12.62 18.31 -12.43
CA SER A 190 -13.45 19.28 -13.16
C SER A 190 -14.55 19.95 -12.32
N ASP A 191 -14.53 19.79 -10.98
CA ASP A 191 -15.54 20.33 -10.04
C ASP A 191 -16.97 19.81 -10.25
N GLU A 192 -17.12 18.60 -10.77
CA GLU A 192 -18.44 18.05 -11.07
C GLU A 192 -19.03 17.22 -9.92
N LEU A 193 -18.31 17.08 -8.81
CA LEU A 193 -18.69 16.36 -7.59
C LEU A 193 -18.64 17.26 -6.35
N GLU A 194 -19.50 16.96 -5.36
CA GLU A 194 -19.35 17.55 -4.03
C GLU A 194 -18.03 17.05 -3.39
N PRO A 195 -17.31 17.89 -2.62
CA PRO A 195 -15.96 17.59 -2.13
C PRO A 195 -15.83 16.28 -1.36
N GLU A 196 -16.87 15.91 -0.60
CA GLU A 196 -16.90 14.69 0.21
C GLU A 196 -16.93 13.44 -0.69
N TRP A 197 -17.73 13.45 -1.76
CA TRP A 197 -17.81 12.35 -2.73
C TRP A 197 -16.60 12.32 -3.67
N ALA A 198 -16.11 13.47 -4.11
CA ALA A 198 -14.87 13.56 -4.86
C ALA A 198 -13.69 12.92 -4.10
N GLY A 199 -13.72 13.02 -2.76
CA GLY A 199 -12.67 12.50 -1.89
C GLY A 199 -12.70 10.99 -1.91
N ASP A 200 -13.89 10.43 -1.75
CA ASP A 200 -14.11 8.98 -1.78
C ASP A 200 -13.80 8.35 -3.16
N VAL A 201 -14.20 9.00 -4.26
CA VAL A 201 -13.87 8.58 -5.64
C VAL A 201 -12.35 8.54 -5.85
N LEU A 202 -11.65 9.60 -5.42
CA LEU A 202 -10.20 9.65 -5.49
C LEU A 202 -9.57 8.53 -4.67
N CYS A 203 -9.97 8.38 -3.41
CA CYS A 203 -9.39 7.37 -2.50
C CYS A 203 -9.59 5.96 -3.06
N THR A 204 -10.80 5.65 -3.53
CA THR A 204 -11.12 4.37 -4.16
C THR A 204 -10.23 4.09 -5.37
N THR A 205 -10.07 5.09 -6.25
CA THR A 205 -9.25 4.95 -7.47
C THR A 205 -7.77 4.76 -7.14
N ILE A 206 -7.24 5.54 -6.22
CA ILE A 206 -5.83 5.45 -5.82
C ILE A 206 -5.56 4.14 -5.08
N HIS A 207 -6.47 3.70 -4.21
CA HIS A 207 -6.35 2.43 -3.50
C HIS A 207 -6.30 1.24 -4.45
N VAL A 208 -7.19 1.17 -5.46
CA VAL A 208 -7.16 0.05 -6.40
C VAL A 208 -5.95 0.11 -7.35
N CYS A 209 -5.46 1.30 -7.71
CA CYS A 209 -4.18 1.44 -8.41
C CYS A 209 -3.04 0.86 -7.57
N HIS A 210 -3.03 1.17 -6.27
CA HIS A 210 -2.05 0.65 -5.32
C HIS A 210 -2.18 -0.89 -5.24
N GLU A 211 -3.36 -1.43 -4.94
CA GLU A 211 -3.61 -2.89 -4.84
C GLU A 211 -3.12 -3.65 -6.08
N LEU A 212 -3.40 -3.14 -7.27
CA LEU A 212 -2.97 -3.71 -8.54
C LEU A 212 -1.53 -3.34 -8.92
N ALA A 213 -0.80 -2.54 -8.14
CA ALA A 213 0.53 -2.04 -8.46
C ALA A 213 0.62 -1.27 -9.81
N ASP A 214 -0.45 -0.55 -10.19
CA ASP A 214 -0.45 0.44 -11.28
C ASP A 214 0.04 1.80 -10.77
N PHE A 215 1.30 1.85 -10.36
CA PHE A 215 1.91 3.06 -9.78
C PHE A 215 1.97 4.24 -10.75
N ARG A 216 2.00 3.98 -12.06
CA ARG A 216 1.99 5.03 -13.08
C ARG A 216 0.67 5.79 -13.05
N ARG A 217 -0.45 5.06 -13.13
CA ARG A 217 -1.80 5.66 -13.04
C ARG A 217 -2.03 6.33 -11.69
N MET A 218 -1.59 5.68 -10.62
CA MET A 218 -1.63 6.23 -9.26
C MET A 218 -0.92 7.60 -9.21
N ALA A 219 0.29 7.71 -9.77
CA ALA A 219 1.06 8.95 -9.82
C ALA A 219 0.41 10.04 -10.68
N ASP A 220 -0.13 9.68 -11.85
CA ASP A 220 -0.78 10.63 -12.76
C ASP A 220 -2.02 11.27 -12.09
N TRP A 221 -2.89 10.46 -11.50
CA TRP A 221 -4.08 10.95 -10.81
C TRP A 221 -3.78 11.68 -9.50
N THR A 222 -2.75 11.25 -8.77
CA THR A 222 -2.30 11.97 -7.57
C THR A 222 -1.85 13.39 -7.93
N ARG A 223 -1.03 13.55 -8.98
CA ARG A 223 -0.56 14.86 -9.44
C ARG A 223 -1.69 15.75 -9.97
N ALA A 224 -2.63 15.18 -10.73
CA ALA A 224 -3.78 15.92 -11.22
C ALA A 224 -4.65 16.46 -10.08
N THR A 225 -4.87 15.63 -9.06
CA THR A 225 -5.65 16.01 -7.87
C THR A 225 -4.92 17.04 -7.01
N GLU A 226 -3.60 16.96 -6.91
CA GLU A 226 -2.79 17.98 -6.23
C GLU A 226 -2.91 19.35 -6.90
N ALA A 227 -2.80 19.40 -8.22
CA ALA A 227 -2.98 20.63 -8.97
C ALA A 227 -4.40 21.20 -8.78
N TRP A 228 -5.40 20.31 -8.77
CA TRP A 228 -6.79 20.68 -8.48
C TRP A 228 -6.96 21.24 -7.06
N CYS A 229 -6.44 20.58 -6.02
CA CYS A 229 -6.50 21.09 -4.64
C CYS A 229 -5.76 22.43 -4.48
N ALA A 230 -4.57 22.56 -5.07
CA ALA A 230 -3.75 23.76 -4.98
C ALA A 230 -4.45 24.99 -5.57
N ALA A 231 -5.17 24.82 -6.69
CA ALA A 231 -5.95 25.88 -7.31
C ALA A 231 -7.12 26.39 -6.44
N ARG A 232 -7.48 25.66 -5.37
CA ARG A 232 -8.62 25.96 -4.48
C ARG A 232 -8.20 26.40 -3.07
N GLY A 233 -6.91 26.64 -2.82
CA GLY A 233 -6.41 26.99 -1.48
C GLY A 233 -6.67 25.90 -0.43
N ALA A 234 -6.90 24.67 -0.88
CA ALA A 234 -7.24 23.53 -0.05
C ALA A 234 -5.96 22.82 0.40
N HIS A 235 -5.55 23.04 1.65
CA HIS A 235 -4.26 22.55 2.15
C HIS A 235 -4.37 21.43 3.20
N VAL A 236 -5.57 21.11 3.72
CA VAL A 236 -5.67 20.36 5.00
C VAL A 236 -6.25 18.95 4.86
N LEU A 237 -7.49 18.74 4.37
CA LEU A 237 -8.15 17.42 4.46
C LEU A 237 -7.87 16.46 3.31
N TYR A 238 -8.04 16.91 2.05
CA TYR A 238 -7.54 16.15 0.90
C TYR A 238 -6.04 15.89 1.01
N ALA A 239 -5.33 16.85 1.60
CA ALA A 239 -3.90 16.76 1.83
C ALA A 239 -3.50 15.75 2.93
N GLY A 240 -4.42 15.05 3.60
CA GLY A 240 -4.11 13.94 4.52
C GLY A 240 -4.15 12.58 3.81
N VAL A 241 -5.28 12.26 3.17
CA VAL A 241 -5.44 10.99 2.42
C VAL A 241 -4.60 10.98 1.14
N CYS A 242 -4.56 12.08 0.38
CA CYS A 242 -3.62 12.21 -0.73
C CYS A 242 -2.17 12.18 -0.24
N ARG A 243 -1.89 12.54 1.02
CA ARG A 243 -0.54 12.57 1.56
C ARG A 243 -0.04 11.17 1.89
N VAL A 244 -0.85 10.27 2.46
CA VAL A 244 -0.41 8.87 2.65
C VAL A 244 -0.12 8.21 1.31
N HIS A 245 -1.02 8.33 0.32
CA HIS A 245 -0.79 7.77 -1.01
C HIS A 245 0.35 8.44 -1.79
N ARG A 246 0.56 9.75 -1.62
CA ARG A 246 1.77 10.43 -2.11
C ARG A 246 3.02 9.83 -1.47
N LEU A 247 2.98 9.56 -0.18
CA LEU A 247 4.12 9.02 0.55
C LEU A 247 4.38 7.55 0.17
N GLU A 248 3.34 6.78 -0.17
CA GLU A 248 3.47 5.46 -0.83
C GLU A 248 4.18 5.59 -2.17
N LEU A 249 3.78 6.55 -3.02
CA LEU A 249 4.45 6.81 -4.30
C LEU A 249 5.90 7.28 -4.13
N GLN A 250 6.17 8.14 -3.14
CA GLN A 250 7.53 8.64 -2.84
C GLN A 250 8.43 7.53 -2.28
N SER A 251 7.88 6.66 -1.43
CA SER A 251 8.51 5.42 -1.01
C SER A 251 8.88 4.56 -2.22
N ALA A 252 7.91 4.36 -3.12
CA ALA A 252 8.08 3.56 -4.31
C ALA A 252 9.11 4.16 -5.29
N SER A 253 9.19 5.50 -5.40
CA SER A 253 10.12 6.20 -6.31
C SER A 253 11.51 6.48 -5.73
N GLY A 254 11.73 6.24 -4.44
CA GLY A 254 13.05 6.32 -3.80
C GLY A 254 13.45 7.66 -3.17
N ASP A 255 12.53 8.61 -3.00
CA ASP A 255 12.80 9.88 -2.28
C ASP A 255 12.54 9.72 -0.78
N TRP A 256 13.33 8.85 -0.16
CA TRP A 256 13.04 8.35 1.18
C TRP A 256 13.32 9.35 2.31
N ASP A 257 14.31 10.23 2.18
CA ASP A 257 14.63 11.21 3.22
C ASP A 257 13.49 12.20 3.46
N ALA A 258 12.92 12.73 2.37
CA ALA A 258 11.76 13.60 2.47
C ALA A 258 10.51 12.83 2.90
N ALA A 259 10.33 11.60 2.42
CA ALA A 259 9.17 10.77 2.70
C ALA A 259 9.09 10.35 4.17
N GLU A 260 10.17 9.87 4.79
CA GLU A 260 10.15 9.43 6.21
C GLU A 260 9.74 10.57 7.14
N ALA A 261 10.40 11.73 7.01
CA ALA A 261 10.12 12.87 7.85
C ALA A 261 8.68 13.40 7.65
N ALA A 262 8.17 13.31 6.42
CA ALA A 262 6.80 13.69 6.11
C ALA A 262 5.76 12.66 6.63
N LEU A 263 6.05 11.36 6.55
CA LEU A 263 5.22 10.28 7.10
C LEU A 263 5.12 10.40 8.61
N GLU A 264 6.24 10.56 9.32
CA GLU A 264 6.25 10.63 10.78
C GLU A 264 5.40 11.80 11.28
N ARG A 265 5.59 13.00 10.73
CA ARG A 265 4.75 14.17 11.05
C ARG A 265 3.28 13.95 10.71
N ALA A 266 2.99 13.41 9.52
CA ALA A 266 1.61 13.16 9.10
C ALA A 266 0.90 12.17 10.02
N CYS A 267 1.58 11.10 10.44
CA CYS A 267 1.00 10.10 11.32
C CYS A 267 0.78 10.62 12.74
N GLU A 268 1.67 11.49 13.24
CA GLU A 268 1.49 12.17 14.51
C GLU A 268 0.30 13.14 14.48
N ASP A 269 0.19 13.95 13.43
CA ASP A 269 -0.92 14.89 13.24
C ASP A 269 -2.27 14.17 13.11
N LEU A 270 -2.30 13.02 12.44
CA LEU A 270 -3.52 12.25 12.16
C LEU A 270 -3.92 11.30 13.28
N GLY A 271 -3.03 10.97 14.22
CA GLY A 271 -3.22 9.86 15.16
C GLY A 271 -4.47 9.97 16.05
N SER A 272 -4.94 11.18 16.37
CA SER A 272 -6.16 11.37 17.17
C SER A 272 -7.45 11.40 16.36
N ASP A 273 -7.41 11.95 15.14
CA ASP A 273 -8.61 12.22 14.34
C ASP A 273 -8.86 11.14 13.27
N HIS A 274 -7.79 10.45 12.85
CA HIS A 274 -7.78 9.48 11.75
C HIS A 274 -6.82 8.30 12.03
N PRO A 275 -7.13 7.45 13.02
CA PRO A 275 -6.25 6.38 13.44
C PRO A 275 -5.91 5.39 12.31
N TRP A 276 -6.86 5.06 11.44
CA TRP A 276 -6.63 4.16 10.30
C TRP A 276 -5.65 4.73 9.26
N ILE A 277 -5.81 6.01 8.88
CA ILE A 277 -4.90 6.69 7.93
C ILE A 277 -3.50 6.82 8.53
N ALA A 278 -3.40 7.14 9.83
CA ALA A 278 -2.14 7.14 10.54
C ALA A 278 -1.50 5.74 10.57
N GLY A 279 -2.30 4.68 10.75
CA GLY A 279 -1.86 3.29 10.68
C GLY A 279 -1.22 2.93 9.34
N GLU A 280 -1.86 3.30 8.23
CA GLU A 280 -1.30 3.07 6.89
C GLU A 280 0.01 3.85 6.69
N GLY A 281 0.08 5.10 7.17
CA GLY A 281 1.32 5.85 7.16
C GLY A 281 2.44 5.21 8.00
N TRP A 282 2.11 4.65 9.17
CA TRP A 282 3.07 3.89 9.97
C TRP A 282 3.55 2.62 9.25
N ASN A 283 2.65 1.92 8.56
CA ASN A 283 3.01 0.75 7.76
C ASN A 283 4.02 1.12 6.66
N GLN A 284 3.76 2.20 5.93
CA GLN A 284 4.67 2.69 4.89
C GLN A 284 6.02 3.17 5.43
N LEU A 285 6.03 3.82 6.60
CA LEU A 285 7.28 4.18 7.28
C LEU A 285 8.07 2.93 7.66
N GLY A 286 7.38 1.87 8.10
CA GLY A 286 7.97 0.57 8.35
C GLY A 286 8.63 -0.03 7.12
N GLU A 287 7.98 0.04 5.95
CA GLU A 287 8.54 -0.43 4.69
C GLU A 287 9.81 0.33 4.31
N ILE A 288 9.79 1.67 4.34
CA ILE A 288 10.99 2.47 4.01
C ILE A 288 12.15 2.11 4.94
N ARG A 289 11.91 2.11 6.26
CA ARG A 289 12.95 1.79 7.25
C ARG A 289 13.48 0.36 7.08
N ARG A 290 12.61 -0.60 6.75
CA ARG A 290 13.00 -1.99 6.43
C ARG A 290 13.91 -2.02 5.21
N LEU A 291 13.55 -1.33 4.13
CA LEU A 291 14.33 -1.28 2.89
C LEU A 291 15.67 -0.55 3.07
N ARG A 292 15.76 0.41 4.01
CA ARG A 292 17.01 1.07 4.43
C ARG A 292 17.88 0.25 5.37
N GLY A 293 17.38 -0.89 5.87
CA GLY A 293 18.08 -1.71 6.85
C GLY A 293 17.97 -1.21 8.29
N ASP A 294 17.12 -0.21 8.58
CA ASP A 294 16.74 0.16 9.95
C ASP A 294 15.67 -0.80 10.49
N ALA A 295 16.11 -2.00 10.85
CA ALA A 295 15.22 -3.04 11.36
C ALA A 295 14.56 -2.67 12.69
N ALA A 296 15.19 -1.81 13.51
CA ALA A 296 14.63 -1.40 14.79
C ALA A 296 13.48 -0.39 14.59
N GLY A 297 13.71 0.66 13.81
CA GLY A 297 12.70 1.66 13.50
C GLY A 297 11.56 1.10 12.63
N ALA A 298 11.83 0.09 11.79
CA ALA A 298 10.79 -0.60 11.02
C ALA A 298 9.83 -1.39 11.92
N ARG A 299 10.34 -2.19 12.88
CA ARG A 299 9.50 -2.92 13.85
C ARG A 299 8.63 -1.99 14.69
N GLU A 300 9.19 -0.86 15.10
CA GLU A 300 8.45 0.14 15.86
C GLU A 300 7.31 0.75 15.02
N ALA A 301 7.57 1.08 13.76
CA ALA A 301 6.55 1.59 12.85
C ALA A 301 5.45 0.52 12.58
N TYR A 302 5.81 -0.73 12.30
CA TYR A 302 4.84 -1.82 12.15
C TYR A 302 4.01 -2.07 13.41
N ARG A 303 4.61 -1.96 14.61
CA ARG A 303 3.86 -2.05 15.87
C ARG A 303 2.77 -0.97 15.96
N ARG A 304 3.10 0.28 15.61
CA ARG A 304 2.13 1.39 15.59
C ARG A 304 1.05 1.21 14.52
N ALA A 305 1.39 0.63 13.37
CA ALA A 305 0.43 0.25 12.34
C ALA A 305 -0.56 -0.81 12.87
N SER A 306 -0.05 -1.86 13.51
CA SER A 306 -0.87 -2.92 14.13
C SER A 306 -1.78 -2.39 15.26
N GLU A 307 -1.29 -1.45 16.07
CA GLU A 307 -2.11 -0.79 17.11
C GLU A 307 -3.28 0.01 16.52
N ALA A 308 -3.13 0.50 15.28
CA ALA A 308 -4.18 1.14 14.51
C ALA A 308 -5.04 0.16 13.69
N GLY A 309 -4.81 -1.15 13.80
CA GLY A 309 -5.56 -2.19 13.10
C GLY A 309 -5.10 -2.47 11.66
N ILE A 310 -3.93 -1.97 11.25
CA ILE A 310 -3.33 -2.27 9.94
C ILE A 310 -2.40 -3.47 10.07
N ASP A 311 -2.60 -4.47 9.21
CA ASP A 311 -1.73 -5.65 9.12
C ASP A 311 -0.41 -5.30 8.39
N PRO A 312 0.75 -5.34 9.06
CA PRO A 312 2.03 -4.96 8.48
C PRO A 312 2.67 -6.05 7.60
N VAL A 313 1.98 -7.17 7.38
CA VAL A 313 2.45 -8.23 6.47
C VAL A 313 2.28 -7.75 5.01
N PRO A 314 3.33 -7.84 4.16
CA PRO A 314 4.50 -8.73 4.27
C PRO A 314 5.75 -8.16 4.94
N GLY A 315 5.83 -6.85 5.20
CA GLY A 315 7.03 -6.20 5.72
C GLY A 315 7.58 -6.79 7.00
N GLU A 316 6.69 -7.04 7.97
CA GLU A 316 7.08 -7.64 9.24
C GLU A 316 7.61 -9.08 9.05
N ALA A 317 6.99 -9.88 8.16
CA ALA A 317 7.45 -11.23 7.85
C ALA A 317 8.85 -11.24 7.20
N LEU A 318 9.14 -10.24 6.35
CA LEU A 318 10.46 -10.07 5.73
C LEU A 318 11.54 -9.66 6.74
N LEU A 319 11.20 -8.93 7.82
CA LEU A 319 12.14 -8.66 8.92
C LEU A 319 12.42 -9.94 9.73
N VAL A 320 11.40 -10.74 10.00
CA VAL A 320 11.56 -12.04 10.67
C VAL A 320 12.42 -12.99 9.84
N LEU A 321 12.25 -12.98 8.51
CA LEU A 321 13.13 -13.69 7.59
C LEU A 321 14.58 -13.19 7.70
N ALA A 322 14.79 -11.86 7.74
CA ALA A 322 16.13 -11.26 7.85
C ALA A 322 16.85 -11.62 9.17
N ASP A 323 16.09 -11.85 10.26
CA ASP A 323 16.62 -12.37 11.53
C ASP A 323 17.00 -13.86 11.46
N GLY A 324 16.58 -14.56 10.41
CA GLY A 324 16.85 -15.98 10.15
C GLY A 324 15.76 -16.94 10.63
N ASP A 325 14.60 -16.43 11.07
CA ASP A 325 13.46 -17.25 11.51
C ASP A 325 12.50 -17.53 10.33
N THR A 326 12.93 -18.43 9.44
CA THR A 326 12.21 -18.75 8.20
C THR A 326 10.84 -19.39 8.46
N GLU A 327 10.73 -20.24 9.48
CA GLU A 327 9.49 -20.93 9.84
C GLU A 327 8.41 -19.95 10.29
N ARG A 328 8.76 -18.99 11.15
CA ARG A 328 7.81 -17.97 11.61
C ARG A 328 7.42 -17.03 10.47
N ALA A 329 8.37 -16.60 9.63
CA ALA A 329 8.07 -15.78 8.46
C ALA A 329 7.07 -16.48 7.52
N ALA A 330 7.25 -17.79 7.29
CA ALA A 330 6.34 -18.59 6.47
C ALA A 330 4.94 -18.70 7.10
N ALA A 331 4.85 -18.90 8.42
CA ALA A 331 3.58 -18.94 9.14
C ALA A 331 2.81 -17.61 9.06
N MET A 332 3.52 -16.47 9.15
CA MET A 332 2.91 -15.14 9.03
C MET A 332 2.31 -14.91 7.63
N ILE A 333 3.05 -15.25 6.57
CA ILE A 333 2.53 -15.15 5.20
C ILE A 333 1.33 -16.08 4.98
N ALA A 334 1.41 -17.33 5.44
CA ALA A 334 0.31 -18.28 5.31
C ALA A 334 -0.97 -17.78 5.99
N ALA A 335 -0.87 -17.27 7.22
CA ALA A 335 -2.00 -16.69 7.94
C ALA A 335 -2.59 -15.46 7.23
N ALA A 336 -1.74 -14.56 6.73
CA ALA A 336 -2.19 -13.37 6.01
C ALA A 336 -2.86 -13.71 4.67
N LEU A 337 -2.39 -14.75 3.97
CA LEU A 337 -2.99 -15.23 2.74
C LEU A 337 -4.43 -15.74 2.95
N GLU A 338 -4.74 -16.38 4.08
CA GLU A 338 -6.08 -16.90 4.39
C GLU A 338 -7.13 -15.80 4.61
N GLN A 339 -6.70 -14.59 5.00
CA GLN A 339 -7.59 -13.48 5.36
C GLN A 339 -7.88 -12.51 4.21
N ARG A 340 -7.22 -12.69 3.05
CA ARG A 340 -7.28 -11.74 1.94
C ARG A 340 -8.01 -12.34 0.72
N ASP A 341 -8.73 -11.48 0.01
CA ASP A 341 -9.30 -11.83 -1.28
C ASP A 341 -8.20 -12.01 -2.34
N ARG A 342 -8.59 -12.46 -3.54
CA ARG A 342 -7.65 -12.75 -4.63
C ARG A 342 -6.71 -11.58 -4.95
N MET A 343 -7.24 -10.35 -4.97
CA MET A 343 -6.45 -9.16 -5.29
C MET A 343 -5.50 -8.79 -4.13
N GLY A 344 -5.98 -8.84 -2.89
CA GLY A 344 -5.17 -8.57 -1.70
C GLY A 344 -4.06 -9.60 -1.46
N ARG A 345 -4.24 -10.84 -1.93
CA ARG A 345 -3.23 -11.92 -1.87
C ARG A 345 -2.02 -11.65 -2.75
N ALA A 346 -2.19 -11.06 -3.94
CA ALA A 346 -1.11 -10.90 -4.93
C ALA A 346 0.16 -10.23 -4.37
N ARG A 347 0.01 -9.26 -3.46
CA ARG A 347 1.10 -8.55 -2.77
C ARG A 347 1.91 -9.41 -1.82
N LEU A 348 1.31 -10.48 -1.31
CA LEU A 348 1.94 -11.44 -0.41
C LEU A 348 2.68 -12.53 -1.17
N LEU A 349 2.29 -12.82 -2.42
CA LEU A 349 2.80 -13.98 -3.16
C LEU A 349 4.31 -13.87 -3.44
N ARG A 350 4.82 -12.71 -3.88
CA ARG A 350 6.25 -12.55 -4.17
C ARG A 350 7.14 -12.62 -2.92
N PRO A 351 6.85 -11.91 -1.81
CA PRO A 351 7.52 -12.14 -0.52
C PRO A 351 7.37 -13.58 -0.02
N GLY A 352 6.20 -14.19 -0.22
CA GLY A 352 5.94 -15.59 0.12
C GLY A 352 6.81 -16.57 -0.65
N ILE A 353 7.07 -16.33 -1.94
CA ILE A 353 8.03 -17.10 -2.75
C ILE A 353 9.42 -16.99 -2.15
N GLU A 354 9.89 -15.78 -1.82
CA GLU A 354 11.19 -15.55 -1.17
C GLU A 354 11.33 -16.34 0.13
N ILE A 355 10.33 -16.21 1.01
CA ILE A 355 10.28 -16.87 2.30
C ILE A 355 10.24 -18.41 2.14
N ALA A 356 9.42 -18.92 1.21
CA ALA A 356 9.33 -20.35 0.95
C ALA A 356 10.64 -20.94 0.40
N LEU A 357 11.34 -20.21 -0.47
CA LEU A 357 12.66 -20.62 -0.97
C LEU A 357 13.69 -20.63 0.17
N ALA A 358 13.69 -19.61 1.02
CA ALA A 358 14.60 -19.52 2.18
C ALA A 358 14.32 -20.61 3.24
N ASP A 359 13.05 -20.99 3.44
CA ASP A 359 12.64 -22.09 4.33
C ASP A 359 12.85 -23.49 3.71
N GLY A 360 13.39 -23.58 2.49
CA GLY A 360 13.64 -24.86 1.83
C GLY A 360 12.37 -25.58 1.36
N ARG A 361 11.30 -24.84 1.04
CA ARG A 361 10.01 -25.36 0.53
C ARG A 361 9.78 -25.00 -0.94
N PRO A 362 10.53 -25.59 -1.90
CA PRO A 362 10.47 -25.22 -3.32
C PRO A 362 9.09 -25.47 -3.95
N ARG A 363 8.38 -26.53 -3.54
CA ARG A 363 7.01 -26.81 -4.02
C ARG A 363 6.01 -25.74 -3.61
N GLU A 364 6.19 -25.17 -2.43
CA GLU A 364 5.34 -24.08 -1.95
C GLU A 364 5.64 -22.79 -2.71
N ALA A 365 6.93 -22.50 -2.96
CA ALA A 365 7.34 -21.39 -3.80
C ALA A 365 6.77 -21.50 -5.22
N GLU A 366 6.79 -22.69 -5.82
CA GLU A 366 6.16 -22.97 -7.13
C GLU A 366 4.64 -22.74 -7.10
N ARG A 367 3.94 -23.20 -6.06
CA ARG A 367 2.50 -22.99 -5.89
C ARG A 367 2.14 -21.50 -5.81
N LEU A 368 2.86 -20.74 -4.99
CA LEU A 368 2.65 -19.29 -4.84
C LEU A 368 2.96 -18.53 -6.14
N LEU A 369 3.98 -18.98 -6.88
CA LEU A 369 4.35 -18.42 -8.17
C LEU A 369 3.30 -18.69 -9.25
N ASP A 370 2.76 -19.91 -9.32
CA ASP A 370 1.73 -20.25 -10.30
C ASP A 370 0.45 -19.44 -10.05
N GLU A 371 0.11 -19.20 -8.78
CA GLU A 371 -0.98 -18.28 -8.39
C GLU A 371 -0.68 -16.84 -8.86
N LEU A 372 0.53 -16.33 -8.59
CA LEU A 372 0.91 -14.96 -8.99
C LEU A 372 0.95 -14.78 -10.51
N GLU A 373 1.40 -15.78 -11.26
CA GLU A 373 1.36 -15.76 -12.72
C GLU A 373 -0.09 -15.81 -13.26
N ASP A 374 -1.00 -16.51 -12.57
CA ASP A 374 -2.42 -16.51 -12.93
C ASP A 374 -3.09 -15.17 -12.66
N ASP A 375 -2.76 -14.53 -11.53
CA ASP A 375 -3.24 -13.19 -11.21
C ASP A 375 -2.68 -12.15 -12.18
N ALA A 376 -1.40 -12.24 -12.53
CA ALA A 376 -0.80 -11.36 -13.53
C ALA A 376 -1.50 -11.47 -14.90
N ARG A 377 -1.93 -12.68 -15.32
CA ARG A 377 -2.73 -12.89 -16.53
C ARG A 377 -4.16 -12.37 -16.39
N THR A 378 -4.81 -12.65 -15.25
CA THR A 378 -6.20 -12.31 -15.00
C THR A 378 -6.40 -10.81 -14.90
N PHE A 379 -5.56 -10.13 -14.11
CA PHE A 379 -5.69 -8.69 -13.91
C PHE A 379 -4.92 -7.87 -14.92
N GLY A 380 -3.94 -8.45 -15.64
CA GLY A 380 -3.19 -7.75 -16.69
C GLY A 380 -2.38 -6.56 -16.19
N SER A 381 -2.03 -6.51 -14.90
CA SER A 381 -1.22 -5.44 -14.31
C SER A 381 0.26 -5.62 -14.60
N ASP A 382 0.93 -4.54 -15.05
CA ASP A 382 2.38 -4.47 -15.18
C ASP A 382 3.11 -4.78 -13.86
N GLY A 383 2.56 -4.35 -12.72
CA GLY A 383 3.15 -4.61 -11.40
C GLY A 383 3.11 -6.10 -11.03
N PHE A 384 1.97 -6.76 -11.26
CA PHE A 384 1.86 -8.21 -11.01
C PHE A 384 2.72 -9.01 -11.97
N GLN A 385 2.80 -8.59 -13.24
CA GLN A 385 3.71 -9.17 -14.22
C GLN A 385 5.18 -9.03 -13.79
N ALA A 386 5.57 -7.88 -13.21
CA ALA A 386 6.92 -7.65 -12.73
C ALA A 386 7.25 -8.59 -11.56
N TRP A 387 6.35 -8.69 -10.58
CA TRP A 387 6.49 -9.60 -9.44
C TRP A 387 6.53 -11.07 -9.86
N ALA A 388 5.67 -11.49 -10.80
CA ALA A 388 5.63 -12.84 -11.32
C ALA A 388 6.94 -13.20 -12.06
N ALA A 389 7.43 -12.30 -12.92
CA ALA A 389 8.67 -12.49 -13.65
C ALA A 389 9.88 -12.57 -12.71
N HIS A 390 9.90 -11.74 -11.66
CA HIS A 390 10.94 -11.79 -10.62
C HIS A 390 10.87 -13.10 -9.82
N GLY A 391 9.69 -13.47 -9.31
CA GLY A 391 9.47 -14.72 -8.58
C GLY A 391 9.87 -15.96 -9.40
N ARG A 392 9.55 -16.00 -10.70
CA ARG A 392 9.99 -17.07 -11.60
C ARG A 392 11.52 -17.11 -11.74
N GLY A 393 12.18 -15.96 -11.82
CA GLY A 393 13.64 -15.88 -11.80
C GLY A 393 14.25 -16.46 -10.52
N MET A 394 13.67 -16.15 -9.36
CA MET A 394 14.11 -16.68 -8.06
C MET A 394 13.98 -18.20 -7.98
N VAL A 395 12.82 -18.75 -8.38
CA VAL A 395 12.58 -20.19 -8.40
C VAL A 395 13.54 -20.90 -9.36
N LEU A 396 13.77 -20.35 -10.55
CA LEU A 396 14.68 -20.94 -11.55
C LEU A 396 16.13 -20.97 -11.05
N ILE A 397 16.62 -19.88 -10.44
CA ILE A 397 17.97 -19.85 -9.83
C ILE A 397 18.09 -20.92 -8.75
N GLN A 398 17.09 -21.04 -7.87
CA GLN A 398 17.12 -22.02 -6.79
C GLN A 398 17.00 -23.47 -7.29
N ALA A 399 16.33 -23.68 -8.43
CA ALA A 399 16.28 -24.97 -9.12
C ALA A 399 17.55 -25.29 -9.94
N GLY A 400 18.54 -24.38 -9.97
CA GLY A 400 19.78 -24.54 -10.74
C GLY A 400 19.68 -24.18 -12.23
N ASP A 401 18.55 -23.66 -12.69
CA ASP A 401 18.36 -23.17 -14.07
C ASP A 401 18.65 -21.67 -14.18
N ALA A 402 19.93 -21.31 -13.99
CA ALA A 402 20.38 -19.94 -14.15
C ALA A 402 20.18 -19.42 -15.59
N ALA A 403 20.20 -20.30 -16.60
CA ALA A 403 19.99 -19.90 -18.00
C ALA A 403 18.54 -19.48 -18.27
N GLY A 404 17.56 -20.24 -17.77
CA GLY A 404 16.15 -19.89 -17.86
C GLY A 404 15.78 -18.63 -17.06
N ALA A 405 16.48 -18.38 -15.94
CA ALA A 405 16.22 -17.23 -15.08
C ALA A 405 16.51 -15.88 -15.75
N VAL A 406 17.57 -15.78 -16.55
CA VAL A 406 18.03 -14.51 -17.15
C VAL A 406 16.94 -13.79 -17.94
N GLY A 407 16.20 -14.53 -18.78
CA GLY A 407 15.12 -13.93 -19.59
C GLY A 407 13.97 -13.38 -18.74
N ARG A 408 13.62 -14.09 -17.66
CA ARG A 408 12.54 -13.68 -16.74
C ARG A 408 12.94 -12.48 -15.90
N LEU A 409 14.18 -12.45 -15.40
CA LEU A 409 14.69 -11.33 -14.62
C LEU A 409 14.87 -10.06 -15.46
N HIS A 410 15.28 -10.16 -16.73
CA HIS A 410 15.28 -9.00 -17.62
C HIS A 410 13.87 -8.45 -17.86
N ALA A 411 12.88 -9.31 -18.06
CA ALA A 411 11.48 -8.88 -18.20
C ALA A 411 10.98 -8.14 -16.94
N ALA A 412 11.31 -8.66 -15.75
CA ALA A 412 11.01 -7.99 -14.48
C ALA A 412 11.70 -6.62 -14.37
N LEU A 413 13.00 -6.54 -14.71
CA LEU A 413 13.78 -5.31 -14.67
C LEU A 413 13.19 -4.22 -15.58
N ASP A 414 12.78 -4.58 -16.79
CA ASP A 414 12.17 -3.65 -17.74
C ASP A 414 10.81 -3.14 -17.25
N LEU A 415 10.01 -3.99 -16.61
CA LEU A 415 8.76 -3.58 -15.97
C LEU A 415 9.00 -2.63 -14.78
N PHE A 416 9.92 -2.96 -13.87
CA PHE A 416 10.23 -2.09 -12.71
C PHE A 416 10.85 -0.74 -13.12
N ARG A 417 11.56 -0.68 -14.26
CA ARG A 417 12.00 0.58 -14.87
C ARG A 417 10.82 1.43 -15.32
N ARG A 418 9.84 0.84 -16.03
CA ARG A 418 8.62 1.54 -16.46
C ARG A 418 7.77 2.02 -15.29
N LEU A 419 7.70 1.22 -14.22
CA LEU A 419 6.95 1.53 -13.00
C LEU A 419 7.70 2.50 -12.06
N GLY A 420 8.94 2.87 -12.38
CA GLY A 420 9.73 3.80 -11.57
C GLY A 420 10.08 3.28 -10.18
N GLN A 421 10.36 1.97 -10.04
CA GLN A 421 10.64 1.29 -8.77
C GLN A 421 12.16 1.01 -8.61
N PRO A 422 13.00 1.99 -8.23
CA PRO A 422 14.45 1.83 -8.21
C PRO A 422 14.95 0.74 -7.25
N TRP A 423 14.32 0.57 -6.08
CA TRP A 423 14.74 -0.49 -5.15
C TRP A 423 14.53 -1.88 -5.76
N GLU A 424 13.37 -2.13 -6.37
CA GLU A 424 13.08 -3.41 -7.05
C GLU A 424 13.99 -3.62 -8.26
N GLN A 425 14.34 -2.55 -9.00
CA GLN A 425 15.35 -2.63 -10.07
C GLN A 425 16.70 -3.12 -9.54
N ALA A 426 17.18 -2.53 -8.44
CA ALA A 426 18.45 -2.92 -7.82
C ALA A 426 18.40 -4.36 -7.28
N ASN A 427 17.27 -4.75 -6.69
CA ASN A 427 17.04 -6.12 -6.23
C ASN A 427 17.14 -7.12 -7.40
N VAL A 428 16.40 -6.90 -8.50
CA VAL A 428 16.46 -7.76 -9.69
C VAL A 428 17.88 -7.80 -10.30
N LEU A 429 18.63 -6.70 -10.28
CA LEU A 429 20.03 -6.67 -10.72
C LEU A 429 20.92 -7.58 -9.87
N CYS A 430 20.71 -7.67 -8.54
CA CYS A 430 21.39 -8.65 -7.69
C CYS A 430 21.08 -10.10 -8.13
N TRP A 431 19.82 -10.41 -8.44
CA TRP A 431 19.44 -11.73 -8.92
C TRP A 431 20.02 -12.05 -10.31
N LEU A 432 20.05 -11.08 -11.22
CA LEU A 432 20.72 -11.22 -12.52
C LEU A 432 22.22 -11.46 -12.36
N ALA A 433 22.87 -10.71 -11.47
CA ALA A 433 24.28 -10.93 -11.15
C ALA A 433 24.54 -12.37 -10.67
N THR A 434 23.69 -12.90 -9.77
CA THR A 434 23.78 -14.29 -9.32
C THR A 434 23.57 -15.29 -10.46
N ALA A 435 22.59 -15.06 -11.35
CA ALA A 435 22.39 -15.92 -12.52
C ALA A 435 23.63 -15.96 -13.44
N HIS A 436 24.24 -14.80 -13.70
CA HIS A 436 25.44 -14.71 -14.52
C HIS A 436 26.68 -15.32 -13.84
N GLU A 437 26.79 -15.20 -12.51
CA GLU A 437 27.83 -15.88 -11.74
C GLU A 437 27.73 -17.41 -11.90
N LEU A 438 26.53 -17.97 -11.72
CA LEU A 438 26.26 -19.41 -11.86
C LEU A 438 26.47 -19.93 -13.29
N ARG A 439 26.44 -19.04 -14.28
CA ARG A 439 26.75 -19.33 -15.69
C ARG A 439 28.24 -19.24 -16.02
N GLY A 440 29.09 -18.83 -15.08
CA GLY A 440 30.52 -18.61 -15.30
C GLY A 440 30.83 -17.31 -16.06
N GLU A 441 29.99 -16.29 -15.90
CA GLU A 441 30.13 -14.97 -16.55
C GLU A 441 30.43 -13.85 -15.51
N PRO A 442 31.55 -13.95 -14.75
CA PRO A 442 31.78 -13.11 -13.57
C PRO A 442 31.97 -11.62 -13.88
N ALA A 443 32.47 -11.27 -15.08
CA ALA A 443 32.61 -9.88 -15.49
C ALA A 443 31.24 -9.19 -15.63
N LEU A 444 30.26 -9.89 -16.20
CA LEU A 444 28.89 -9.39 -16.33
C LEU A 444 28.20 -9.35 -14.97
N ALA A 445 28.41 -10.37 -14.12
CA ALA A 445 27.92 -10.37 -12.75
C ALA A 445 28.45 -9.18 -11.94
N ALA A 446 29.74 -8.85 -12.07
CA ALA A 446 30.35 -7.70 -11.41
C ALA A 446 29.76 -6.37 -11.88
N GLN A 447 29.57 -6.20 -13.20
CA GLN A 447 28.94 -5.00 -13.76
C GLN A 447 27.50 -4.82 -13.24
N LEU A 448 26.72 -5.90 -13.17
CA LEU A 448 25.35 -5.85 -12.66
C LEU A 448 25.31 -5.50 -11.15
N ARG A 449 26.25 -6.03 -10.35
CA ARG A 449 26.40 -5.66 -8.94
C ARG A 449 26.77 -4.19 -8.76
N GLU A 450 27.65 -3.65 -9.61
CA GLU A 450 28.01 -2.22 -9.60
C GLU A 450 26.79 -1.34 -9.92
N GLN A 451 26.01 -1.72 -10.94
CA GLN A 451 24.76 -1.01 -11.27
C GLN A 451 23.75 -1.06 -10.11
N ALA A 452 23.57 -2.21 -9.48
CA ALA A 452 22.71 -2.35 -8.30
C ALA A 452 23.22 -1.48 -7.14
N GLY A 453 24.54 -1.52 -6.87
CA GLY A 453 25.20 -0.75 -5.82
C GLY A 453 24.97 0.76 -5.97
N ALA A 454 25.14 1.31 -7.17
CA ALA A 454 24.88 2.72 -7.43
C ALA A 454 23.43 3.14 -7.16
N ILE A 455 22.46 2.25 -7.40
CA ILE A 455 21.05 2.52 -7.06
C ILE A 455 20.83 2.44 -5.55
N PHE A 456 21.33 1.40 -4.89
CA PHE A 456 21.22 1.24 -3.43
C PHE A 456 21.88 2.40 -2.67
N GLU A 457 23.06 2.85 -3.09
CA GLU A 457 23.76 4.01 -2.53
C GLU A 457 22.92 5.28 -2.62
N ARG A 458 22.29 5.55 -3.78
CA ARG A 458 21.40 6.71 -3.96
C ARG A 458 20.17 6.64 -3.05
N LEU A 459 19.66 5.44 -2.78
CA LEU A 459 18.50 5.22 -1.90
C LEU A 459 18.88 5.25 -0.41
N GLY A 460 20.16 5.03 -0.07
CA GLY A 460 20.57 4.76 1.31
C GLY A 460 20.14 3.37 1.79
N ALA A 461 20.00 2.40 0.89
CA ALA A 461 19.67 1.00 1.20
C ALA A 461 20.91 0.11 1.20
N PRO A 462 20.97 -0.94 2.02
CA PRO A 462 21.96 -1.99 1.88
C PRO A 462 21.69 -2.85 0.63
N PRO A 463 22.73 -3.35 -0.06
CA PRO A 463 22.55 -4.29 -1.15
C PRO A 463 21.84 -5.58 -0.71
N VAL A 464 20.93 -6.08 -1.55
CA VAL A 464 20.29 -7.38 -1.35
C VAL A 464 21.32 -8.50 -1.56
N VAL A 465 21.40 -9.41 -0.59
CA VAL A 465 22.24 -10.60 -0.66
C VAL A 465 21.41 -11.78 -1.14
N VAL A 466 21.66 -12.22 -2.38
CA VAL A 466 21.01 -13.40 -2.95
C VAL A 466 21.74 -14.66 -2.50
N ARG A 467 21.06 -15.53 -1.77
CA ARG A 467 21.54 -16.88 -1.46
C ARG A 467 21.05 -17.83 -2.53
N SER A 468 21.92 -18.68 -3.07
CA SER A 468 21.55 -19.76 -3.98
C SER A 468 22.11 -21.08 -3.46
N ALA A 469 21.35 -22.17 -3.58
CA ALA A 469 21.81 -23.50 -3.18
C ALA A 469 23.13 -23.90 -3.88
N ALA A 470 23.30 -23.51 -5.14
CA ALA A 470 24.52 -23.76 -5.90
C ALA A 470 25.73 -22.91 -5.45
N ALA A 471 25.52 -21.76 -4.81
CA ALA A 471 26.62 -21.00 -4.17
C ALA A 471 27.01 -21.60 -2.80
N GLU A 472 26.13 -22.39 -2.18
CA GLU A 472 26.44 -23.18 -0.98
C GLU A 472 27.23 -24.46 -1.28
N ASP A 473 27.39 -24.84 -2.56
CA ASP A 473 28.34 -25.90 -2.99
C ASP A 473 29.83 -25.50 -2.80
N GLY A 474 30.10 -24.29 -2.29
CA GLY A 474 31.37 -23.90 -1.64
C GLY A 474 31.64 -24.62 -0.30
N GLY A 475 30.86 -25.67 0.01
CA GLY A 475 30.94 -26.53 1.18
C GLY A 475 29.97 -26.15 2.30
N PRO A 476 29.72 -27.06 3.25
CA PRO A 476 28.74 -26.89 4.35
C PRO A 476 29.04 -25.72 5.31
N LEU A 477 30.11 -24.96 5.08
CA LEU A 477 30.61 -23.92 5.96
C LEU A 477 30.58 -22.56 5.26
N THR A 478 30.08 -21.55 5.97
CA THR A 478 30.18 -20.14 5.56
C THR A 478 31.64 -19.69 5.45
N ALA A 479 31.92 -18.58 4.75
CA ALA A 479 33.29 -18.03 4.63
C ALA A 479 33.97 -17.85 6.01
N ARG A 480 33.24 -17.35 6.99
CA ARG A 480 33.76 -17.15 8.35
C ARG A 480 33.99 -18.46 9.10
N GLU A 481 33.13 -19.45 8.89
CA GLU A 481 33.32 -20.78 9.48
C GLU A 481 34.50 -21.53 8.84
N ARG A 482 34.78 -21.29 7.56
CA ARG A 482 35.97 -21.80 6.86
C ARG A 482 37.26 -21.24 7.45
N GLU A 483 37.35 -19.92 7.65
CA GLU A 483 38.50 -19.28 8.33
C GLU A 483 38.73 -19.86 9.72
N ILE A 484 37.66 -20.06 10.49
CA ILE A 484 37.74 -20.61 11.84
C ILE A 484 38.20 -22.07 11.82
N VAL A 485 37.61 -22.93 10.98
CA VAL A 485 37.99 -24.34 10.92
C VAL A 485 39.39 -24.55 10.33
N GLU A 486 39.83 -23.65 9.43
CA GLU A 486 41.19 -23.61 8.91
C GLU A 486 42.20 -23.34 10.02
N LEU A 487 41.98 -22.31 10.85
CA LEU A 487 42.84 -22.03 12.01
C LEU A 487 42.80 -23.16 13.05
N VAL A 488 41.65 -23.83 13.22
CA VAL A 488 41.55 -25.06 14.02
C VAL A 488 42.41 -26.17 13.43
N ALA A 489 42.39 -26.37 12.11
CA ALA A 489 43.21 -27.38 11.42
C ALA A 489 44.72 -27.09 11.51
N GLN A 490 45.10 -25.82 11.64
CA GLN A 490 46.47 -25.35 11.94
C GLN A 490 46.87 -25.50 13.41
N GLY A 491 45.96 -25.94 14.29
CA GLY A 491 46.24 -26.20 15.71
C GLY A 491 46.16 -24.97 16.63
N ARG A 492 45.58 -23.86 16.16
CA ARG A 492 45.36 -22.66 17.00
C ARG A 492 44.37 -22.97 18.12
N ALA A 493 44.50 -22.33 19.29
CA ALA A 493 43.51 -22.35 20.37
C ALA A 493 42.43 -21.27 20.17
N ASN A 494 41.25 -21.39 20.79
CA ASN A 494 40.14 -20.43 20.60
C ASN A 494 40.54 -18.97 20.89
N ARG A 495 41.36 -18.74 21.90
CA ARG A 495 41.92 -17.42 22.21
C ARG A 495 42.81 -16.86 21.08
N GLN A 496 43.64 -17.70 20.47
CA GLN A 496 44.50 -17.29 19.35
C GLN A 496 43.68 -17.00 18.09
N ILE A 497 42.64 -17.80 17.84
CA ILE A 497 41.68 -17.57 16.74
C ILE A 497 40.92 -16.26 16.97
N ALA A 498 40.49 -16.01 18.20
CA ALA A 498 39.84 -14.77 18.61
C ALA A 498 40.72 -13.55 18.36
N ASP A 499 42.00 -13.63 18.74
CA ASP A 499 42.98 -12.57 18.53
C ASP A 499 43.27 -12.34 17.03
N GLU A 500 43.42 -13.40 16.24
CA GLU A 500 43.73 -13.33 14.80
C GLU A 500 42.55 -12.82 13.96
N LEU A 501 41.33 -13.17 14.37
CA LEU A 501 40.10 -12.81 13.66
C LEU A 501 39.39 -11.59 14.26
N PHE A 502 39.97 -10.94 15.28
CA PHE A 502 39.42 -9.78 16.00
C PHE A 502 38.00 -10.00 16.54
N ILE A 503 37.74 -11.16 17.16
CA ILE A 503 36.44 -11.53 17.77
C ILE A 503 36.63 -12.06 19.18
N SER A 504 35.53 -12.24 19.94
CA SER A 504 35.62 -12.82 21.29
C SER A 504 35.82 -14.35 21.26
N GLU A 505 36.49 -14.89 22.28
CA GLU A 505 36.64 -16.35 22.44
C GLU A 505 35.29 -17.07 22.53
N LYS A 506 34.27 -16.43 23.13
CA LYS A 506 32.90 -16.93 23.19
C LYS A 506 32.27 -17.02 21.79
N THR A 507 32.57 -16.06 20.92
CA THR A 507 32.13 -16.06 19.52
C THR A 507 32.76 -17.22 18.75
N VAL A 508 34.06 -17.47 18.96
CA VAL A 508 34.76 -18.64 18.38
C VAL A 508 34.11 -19.95 18.83
N SER A 509 33.82 -20.10 20.13
CA SER A 509 33.15 -21.29 20.66
C SER A 509 31.76 -21.51 20.08
N ARG A 510 30.99 -20.45 19.86
CA ARG A 510 29.67 -20.53 19.20
C ARG A 510 29.78 -20.95 17.73
N HIS A 511 30.74 -20.39 17.00
CA HIS A 511 31.01 -20.83 15.62
C HIS A 511 31.43 -22.30 15.57
N LEU A 512 32.27 -22.77 16.50
CA LEU A 512 32.67 -24.17 16.56
C LEU A 512 31.51 -25.13 16.84
N ALA A 513 30.58 -24.75 17.71
CA ALA A 513 29.38 -25.55 17.95
C ALA A 513 28.55 -25.71 16.66
N ASN A 514 28.37 -24.61 15.90
CA ASN A 514 27.67 -24.64 14.63
C ASN A 514 28.43 -25.43 13.55
N ILE A 515 29.76 -25.29 13.50
CA ILE A 515 30.63 -26.06 12.59
C ILE A 515 30.50 -27.55 12.86
N TYR A 516 30.50 -27.98 14.13
CA TYR A 516 30.37 -29.39 14.48
C TYR A 516 29.04 -30.00 14.00
N VAL A 517 27.95 -29.24 14.15
CA VAL A 517 26.63 -29.64 13.63
C VAL A 517 26.65 -29.71 12.10
N LYS A 518 27.20 -28.70 11.43
CA LYS A 518 27.24 -28.63 9.95
C LYS A 518 28.13 -29.69 9.30
N LEU A 519 29.19 -30.12 10.00
CA LEU A 519 30.12 -31.15 9.52
C LEU A 519 29.76 -32.56 9.97
N ASP A 520 28.74 -32.73 10.82
CA ASP A 520 28.41 -33.99 11.50
C ASP A 520 29.60 -34.61 12.24
N VAL A 521 30.33 -33.79 13.01
CA VAL A 521 31.53 -34.20 13.76
C VAL A 521 31.41 -33.90 15.25
N GLY A 522 31.81 -34.86 16.09
CA GLY A 522 31.67 -34.73 17.55
C GLY A 522 32.82 -34.00 18.27
N SER A 523 33.86 -33.52 17.56
CA SER A 523 35.03 -32.95 18.23
C SER A 523 35.82 -31.97 17.38
N ARG A 524 36.61 -31.12 18.06
CA ARG A 524 37.58 -30.21 17.44
C ARG A 524 38.55 -30.94 16.50
N THR A 525 39.04 -32.10 16.94
CA THR A 525 39.99 -32.90 16.18
C THR A 525 39.34 -33.49 14.93
N ALA A 526 38.06 -33.91 15.02
CA ALA A 526 37.30 -34.39 13.87
C ALA A 526 37.01 -33.27 12.86
N ALA A 527 36.69 -32.05 13.31
CA ALA A 527 36.54 -30.89 12.44
C ALA A 527 37.86 -30.52 11.72
N ALA A 528 38.99 -30.59 12.44
CA ALA A 528 40.32 -30.38 11.85
C ALA A 528 40.68 -31.43 10.80
N ALA A 529 40.35 -32.71 11.03
CA ALA A 529 40.57 -33.80 10.10
C ALA A 529 39.71 -33.62 8.84
N TRP A 530 38.41 -33.34 9.02
CA TRP A 530 37.48 -33.07 7.93
C TRP A 530 37.99 -31.95 7.01
N TRP A 531 38.47 -30.84 7.58
CA TRP A 531 39.01 -29.73 6.81
C TRP A 531 40.21 -30.14 5.95
N ARG A 532 41.17 -30.90 6.50
CA ARG A 532 42.36 -31.34 5.74
C ARG A 532 42.02 -32.28 4.58
N GLU A 533 40.97 -33.09 4.74
CA GLU A 533 40.50 -34.01 3.68
C GLU A 533 39.75 -33.28 2.56
N HIS A 534 39.08 -32.16 2.86
CA HIS A 534 38.15 -31.49 1.94
C HIS A 534 38.62 -30.12 1.42
N ALA A 535 39.62 -29.49 2.04
CA ALA A 535 40.11 -28.15 1.68
C ALA A 535 40.56 -28.03 0.22
N GLY A 536 41.07 -29.11 -0.40
CA GLY A 536 41.47 -29.12 -1.82
C GLY A 536 40.31 -29.04 -2.82
N ARG A 537 39.05 -29.27 -2.38
CA ARG A 537 37.84 -29.19 -3.21
C ARG A 537 37.05 -27.90 -3.00
N LEU A 538 37.31 -27.16 -1.92
CA LEU A 538 36.55 -25.98 -1.49
C LEU A 538 37.25 -24.64 -1.82
N VAL A 539 38.47 -24.69 -2.38
CA VAL A 539 39.33 -23.54 -2.67
C VAL A 539 39.49 -23.32 -4.20
N ARG A 540 38.67 -23.97 -5.03
CA ARG A 540 38.67 -23.79 -6.50
C ARG A 540 37.45 -23.04 -6.99
#